data_AF-A0A0D2QYC0-F1
#
_entry.id   AF-A0A0D2QYC0-F1
#
_cell.length_a   1.000
_cell.length_b   1.000
_cell.length_c   1.000
_cell.angle_alpha   90.00
_cell.angle_beta   90.00
_cell.angle_gamma   90.00
#
_symmetry.space_group_name_H-M   'P 1'
#
loop_
_entity.id
_entity.type
_entity.pdbx_description
1 polymer ?
#
loop_
_entity_poly.entity_id
_entity_poly.type
_entity_poly.pdbx_seq_one_letter_code
_entity_poly.pdbx_strand_id
1 'polypeptide(L)'
;MAPTKNVRTISQEAFDELVKENIDDLGMDPAEALEDAIQTLSLQGVDLSGIVKCVPGEGGIKDHPAMQCLDKLKQLNADSKDQFGGQDLVQITALLNDLSELCISNKEDSGNAAIVAKNGGIELVCLICSKIPTKSRQCLVSCFKAMASLLTDVQSTESFRASGGPKIVVGILSDGIRDLDILKSGFTVVAAAASGNEVVKQSLMDLRVDELILQVLSGQTQGSIQSLYDAIRVLLTSDDNRVVASEVYGYARRFAKIGIAKALVESLHGGISSPSLVSASIALKAVAVNDEICKSIADAGGIDVLLKCVDDSGEQRNKTVARTCCSLLSKLAGSDSNKSAIVEKGGMDKLIKLSARFSDDPSVLQEVRD
;
A
#
# COMPACT_ATOMS: atom_id res chain seq x y z
N MET A 1 -28.89 5.64 -8.89
CA MET A 1 -27.58 6.08 -8.34
C MET A 1 -27.86 6.65 -6.97
N ALA A 2 -27.39 6.00 -5.91
CA ALA A 2 -27.41 6.62 -4.59
C ALA A 2 -26.34 7.74 -4.58
N PRO A 3 -26.61 8.92 -3.99
CA PRO A 3 -25.59 9.93 -3.81
C PRO A 3 -24.49 9.36 -2.92
N THR A 4 -23.24 9.74 -3.20
CA THR A 4 -22.11 9.56 -2.29
C THR A 4 -22.53 10.02 -0.90
N LYS A 5 -22.45 9.13 0.10
CA LYS A 5 -22.50 9.55 1.50
C LYS A 5 -21.29 10.45 1.70
N ASN A 6 -21.48 11.77 1.60
CA ASN A 6 -20.53 12.73 2.12
C ASN A 6 -20.43 12.42 3.61
N VAL A 7 -19.32 11.80 4.00
CA VAL A 7 -19.02 11.52 5.39
C VAL A 7 -18.93 12.86 6.09
N ARG A 8 -19.78 13.09 7.09
CA ARG A 8 -19.77 14.34 7.86
C ARG A 8 -18.51 14.35 8.70
N THR A 9 -17.80 15.46 8.79
CA THR A 9 -16.60 15.61 9.61
C THR A 9 -16.80 16.71 10.65
N ILE A 10 -16.03 16.66 11.73
CA ILE A 10 -16.04 17.64 12.83
C ILE A 10 -14.60 18.09 13.12
N SER A 11 -14.39 19.32 13.64
CA SER A 11 -13.08 19.76 14.13
C SER A 11 -12.83 19.26 15.56
N GLN A 12 -11.59 19.32 16.06
CA GLN A 12 -11.33 18.98 17.46
C GLN A 12 -12.02 19.98 18.38
N GLU A 13 -11.97 21.27 18.05
CA GLU A 13 -12.56 22.33 18.87
C GLU A 13 -14.06 22.16 19.01
N ALA A 14 -14.77 21.83 17.92
CA ALA A 14 -16.20 21.58 17.95
C ALA A 14 -16.57 20.29 18.71
N PHE A 15 -15.68 19.27 18.68
CA PHE A 15 -15.86 18.07 19.48
C PHE A 15 -15.67 18.36 20.97
N ASP A 16 -14.59 19.08 21.33
CA ASP A 16 -14.28 19.44 22.71
C ASP A 16 -15.35 20.38 23.29
N GLU A 17 -15.88 21.30 22.49
CA GLU A 17 -16.99 22.18 22.85
C GLU A 17 -18.27 21.39 23.12
N LEU A 18 -18.62 20.41 22.28
CA LEU A 18 -19.77 19.53 22.50
C LEU A 18 -19.65 18.72 23.79
N VAL A 19 -18.47 18.13 24.07
CA VAL A 19 -18.25 17.39 25.32
C VAL A 19 -18.36 18.33 26.52
N LYS A 20 -17.83 19.55 26.39
CA LYS A 20 -17.90 20.56 27.45
C LYS A 20 -19.33 21.04 27.71
N GLU A 21 -20.12 21.28 26.67
CA GLU A 21 -21.55 21.60 26.79
C GLU A 21 -22.31 20.47 27.50
N ASN A 22 -22.03 19.21 27.17
CA ASN A 22 -22.61 18.06 27.88
C ASN A 22 -22.26 18.05 29.38
N ILE A 23 -21.05 18.47 29.77
CA ILE A 23 -20.64 18.56 31.18
C ILE A 23 -21.32 19.76 31.87
N ASP A 24 -21.19 20.96 31.29
CA ASP A 24 -21.57 22.22 31.92
C ASP A 24 -23.10 22.43 31.91
N ASP A 25 -23.78 22.13 30.80
CA ASP A 25 -25.20 22.43 30.62
C ASP A 25 -26.11 21.27 31.01
N LEU A 26 -25.69 20.02 30.77
CA LEU A 26 -26.46 18.82 31.11
C LEU A 26 -26.05 18.21 32.46
N GLY A 27 -24.94 18.67 33.05
CA GLY A 27 -24.45 18.20 34.36
C GLY A 27 -23.99 16.75 34.35
N MET A 28 -23.57 16.23 33.19
CA MET A 28 -23.12 14.85 33.02
C MET A 28 -21.74 14.64 33.66
N ASP A 29 -21.46 13.41 34.09
CA ASP A 29 -20.09 13.04 34.50
C ASP A 29 -19.15 13.17 33.28
N PRO A 30 -17.88 13.61 33.44
CA PRO A 30 -17.00 13.83 32.30
C PRO A 30 -16.78 12.62 31.39
N ALA A 31 -16.74 11.39 31.94
CA ALA A 31 -16.60 10.19 31.14
C ALA A 31 -17.90 9.88 30.37
N GLU A 32 -19.05 10.12 31.01
CA GLU A 32 -20.37 9.95 30.42
C GLU A 32 -20.60 10.97 29.28
N ALA A 33 -20.22 12.23 29.50
CA ALA A 33 -20.32 13.30 28.51
C ALA A 33 -19.50 13.01 27.24
N LEU A 34 -18.30 12.46 27.41
CA LEU A 34 -17.44 12.03 26.31
C LEU A 34 -18.06 10.87 25.53
N GLU A 35 -18.56 9.85 26.23
CA GLU A 35 -19.20 8.70 25.59
C GLU A 35 -20.47 9.12 24.83
N ASP A 36 -21.29 9.99 25.43
CA ASP A 36 -22.49 10.53 24.79
C ASP A 36 -22.17 11.32 23.52
N ALA A 37 -21.17 12.20 23.56
CA ALA A 37 -20.74 12.96 22.38
C ALA A 37 -20.27 12.02 21.25
N ILE A 38 -19.49 10.99 21.58
CA ILE A 38 -19.03 9.99 20.61
C ILE A 38 -20.23 9.23 20.03
N GLN A 39 -21.16 8.77 20.85
CA GLN A 39 -22.33 8.03 20.40
C GLN A 39 -23.23 8.90 19.52
N THR A 40 -23.52 10.13 19.95
CA THR A 40 -24.37 11.08 19.22
C THR A 40 -23.79 11.39 17.84
N LEU A 41 -22.51 11.74 17.76
CA LEU A 41 -21.85 12.04 16.49
C LEU A 41 -21.77 10.80 15.59
N SER A 42 -21.51 9.62 16.17
CA SER A 42 -21.50 8.36 15.43
C SER A 42 -22.88 8.02 14.85
N LEU A 43 -23.96 8.21 15.62
CA LEU A 43 -25.35 8.04 15.17
C LEU A 43 -25.73 9.00 14.05
N GLN A 44 -25.17 10.21 14.06
CA GLN A 44 -25.32 11.20 12.98
C GLN A 44 -24.45 10.90 11.75
N GLY A 45 -23.62 9.85 11.80
CA GLY A 45 -22.72 9.46 10.72
C GLY A 45 -21.53 10.41 10.55
N VAL A 46 -21.09 11.07 11.62
CA VAL A 46 -19.87 11.88 11.65
C VAL A 46 -18.66 10.97 11.83
N ASP A 47 -17.62 11.20 11.03
CA ASP A 47 -16.34 10.51 11.16
C ASP A 47 -15.46 11.15 12.25
N LEU A 48 -15.05 10.31 13.21
CA LEU A 48 -14.25 10.66 14.38
C LEU A 48 -12.82 10.11 14.31
N SER A 49 -12.41 9.52 13.18
CA SER A 49 -11.10 8.87 13.02
C SER A 49 -9.91 9.81 13.32
N GLY A 50 -10.04 11.10 13.00
CA GLY A 50 -9.04 12.14 13.25
C GLY A 50 -9.32 13.02 14.48
N ILE A 51 -10.06 12.53 15.47
CA ILE A 51 -10.40 13.25 16.70
C ILE A 51 -9.75 12.56 17.90
N VAL A 52 -9.10 13.34 18.77
CA VAL A 52 -8.62 12.86 20.06
C VAL A 52 -9.83 12.74 20.99
N LYS A 53 -10.16 11.49 21.35
CA LYS A 53 -11.33 11.15 22.17
C LYS A 53 -10.96 11.16 23.65
N CYS A 54 -10.79 12.34 24.22
CA CYS A 54 -10.54 12.52 25.65
C CYS A 54 -11.43 13.62 26.23
N VAL A 55 -11.54 13.64 27.56
CA VAL A 55 -12.28 14.69 28.26
C VAL A 55 -11.51 16.00 28.11
N PRO A 56 -12.17 17.12 27.75
CA PRO A 56 -11.51 18.43 27.67
C PRO A 56 -10.82 18.81 29.00
N GLY A 57 -9.50 18.99 28.94
CA GLY A 57 -8.67 19.34 30.11
C GLY A 57 -7.98 18.16 30.79
N GLU A 58 -8.36 16.91 30.50
CA GLU A 58 -7.67 15.70 30.93
C GLU A 58 -6.99 15.03 29.72
N GLY A 59 -5.85 15.59 29.34
CA GLY A 59 -5.21 15.28 28.07
C GLY A 59 -5.92 15.96 26.90
N GLY A 60 -5.24 16.04 25.75
CA GLY A 60 -5.74 16.69 24.55
C GLY A 60 -4.76 16.53 23.41
N ILE A 61 -5.02 17.22 22.29
CA ILE A 61 -4.10 17.20 21.12
C ILE A 61 -2.65 17.50 21.52
N LYS A 62 -2.41 18.40 22.48
CA LYS A 62 -1.05 18.77 22.93
C LYS A 62 -0.35 17.69 23.77
N ASP A 63 -1.12 16.90 24.50
CA ASP A 63 -0.61 15.83 25.35
C ASP A 63 -0.55 14.48 24.61
N HIS A 64 -1.14 14.42 23.42
CA HIS A 64 -1.18 13.23 22.59
C HIS A 64 0.24 12.85 22.11
N PRO A 65 0.73 11.62 22.38
CA PRO A 65 2.12 11.23 22.08
C PRO A 65 2.54 11.43 20.63
N ALA A 66 1.65 11.09 19.68
CA ALA A 66 1.93 11.27 18.25
C ALA A 66 2.03 12.76 17.85
N MET A 67 1.26 13.63 18.52
CA MET A 67 1.29 15.07 18.27
C MET A 67 2.52 15.72 18.89
N GLN A 68 2.96 15.28 20.08
CA GLN A 68 4.23 15.70 20.66
C GLN A 68 5.42 15.33 19.77
N CYS A 69 5.38 14.13 19.17
CA CYS A 69 6.38 13.73 18.20
C CYS A 69 6.36 14.64 16.96
N LEU A 70 5.16 14.93 16.43
CA LEU A 70 4.98 15.82 15.29
C LEU A 70 5.46 17.25 15.58
N ASP A 71 5.20 17.79 16.77
CA ASP A 71 5.61 19.15 17.14
C ASP A 71 7.12 19.27 17.29
N LYS A 72 7.80 18.23 17.80
CA LYS A 72 9.27 18.17 17.80
C LYS A 72 9.84 18.13 16.39
N LEU A 73 9.23 17.37 15.47
CA LEU A 73 9.61 17.36 14.06
C LEU A 73 9.39 18.75 13.41
N LYS A 74 8.31 19.45 13.76
CA LYS A 74 8.05 20.83 13.28
C LYS A 74 9.14 21.79 13.74
N GLN A 75 9.55 21.71 15.01
CA GLN A 75 10.63 22.54 15.57
C GLN A 75 11.95 22.30 14.82
N LEU A 76 12.38 21.04 14.70
CA LEU A 76 13.62 20.69 13.97
C LEU A 76 13.59 21.14 12.50
N ASN A 77 12.44 21.03 11.84
CA ASN A 77 12.29 21.50 10.47
C ASN A 77 12.31 23.04 10.33
N ALA A 78 11.82 23.77 11.34
CA ALA A 78 11.84 25.24 11.34
C ALA A 78 13.26 25.79 11.52
N ASP A 79 14.09 25.09 12.31
CA ASP A 79 15.48 25.47 12.58
C ASP A 79 16.40 25.22 11.36
N SER A 80 16.03 24.30 10.46
CA SER A 80 16.80 23.99 9.24
C SER A 80 16.18 24.61 7.99
N LYS A 81 16.91 25.55 7.36
CA LYS A 81 16.46 26.22 6.12
C LYS A 81 16.62 25.35 4.87
N ASP A 82 17.76 24.68 4.70
CA ASP A 82 18.12 23.98 3.46
C ASP A 82 18.27 22.46 3.63
N GLN A 83 19.27 22.00 4.37
CA GLN A 83 19.51 20.58 4.64
C GLN A 83 19.76 20.34 6.12
N PHE A 84 19.43 19.12 6.57
CA PHE A 84 19.66 18.70 7.95
C PHE A 84 21.13 18.33 8.20
N GLY A 85 21.66 18.78 9.32
CA GLY A 85 22.98 18.38 9.80
C GLY A 85 22.99 16.95 10.35
N GLY A 86 24.18 16.41 10.64
CA GLY A 86 24.31 15.05 11.15
C GLY A 86 23.57 14.79 12.47
N GLN A 87 23.59 15.76 13.40
CA GLN A 87 22.87 15.64 14.68
C GLN A 87 21.35 15.71 14.48
N ASP A 88 20.88 16.62 13.62
CA ASP A 88 19.45 16.75 13.30
C ASP A 88 18.92 15.46 12.67
N LEU A 89 19.67 14.86 11.74
CA LEU A 89 19.30 13.62 11.08
C LEU A 89 19.11 12.47 12.06
N VAL A 90 19.93 12.37 13.11
CA VAL A 90 19.78 11.34 14.15
C VAL A 90 18.48 11.55 14.93
N GLN A 91 18.21 12.78 15.34
CA GLN A 91 16.99 13.12 16.08
C GLN A 91 15.72 12.93 15.23
N ILE A 92 15.76 13.39 13.98
CA ILE A 92 14.67 13.21 13.00
C ILE A 92 14.41 11.73 12.77
N THR A 93 15.46 10.92 12.61
CA THR A 93 15.33 9.47 12.41
C THR A 93 14.62 8.80 13.59
N ALA A 94 15.00 9.15 14.83
CA ALA A 94 14.35 8.62 16.03
C ALA A 94 12.87 9.02 16.09
N LEU A 95 12.57 10.32 15.92
CA LEU A 95 11.20 10.83 15.94
C LEU A 95 10.32 10.22 14.84
N LEU A 96 10.84 10.03 13.62
CA LEU A 96 10.09 9.39 12.54
C LEU A 96 9.78 7.92 12.82
N ASN A 97 10.69 7.19 13.47
CA ASN A 97 10.42 5.82 13.89
C ASN A 97 9.36 5.79 14.98
N ASP A 98 9.47 6.64 16.01
CA ASP A 98 8.48 6.75 17.09
C ASP A 98 7.10 7.11 16.52
N LEU A 99 7.03 8.08 15.59
CA LEU A 99 5.79 8.47 14.93
C LEU A 99 5.18 7.30 14.15
N SER A 100 6.00 6.56 13.40
CA SER A 100 5.55 5.41 12.63
C SER A 100 5.03 4.29 13.53
N GLU A 101 5.73 3.99 14.63
CA GLU A 101 5.31 2.99 15.61
C GLU A 101 3.98 3.38 16.28
N LEU A 102 3.84 4.64 16.70
CA LEU A 102 2.59 5.16 17.29
C LEU A 102 1.41 5.09 16.31
N CYS A 103 1.65 5.29 15.02
CA CYS A 103 0.61 5.21 13.99
C CYS A 103 0.24 3.77 13.58
N ILE A 104 1.10 2.79 13.84
CA ILE A 104 0.88 1.38 13.50
C ILE A 104 0.37 0.57 14.71
N SER A 105 0.72 0.98 15.94
CA SER A 105 0.29 0.29 17.17
C SER A 105 -1.24 0.35 17.33
N ASN A 106 -1.86 -0.80 17.66
CA ASN A 106 -3.30 -0.97 17.89
C ASN A 106 -4.21 -0.51 16.75
N LYS A 107 -4.15 -1.21 15.61
CA LYS A 107 -4.97 -0.96 14.40
C LYS A 107 -6.49 -0.91 14.63
N GLU A 108 -7.00 -1.46 15.73
CA GLU A 108 -8.43 -1.47 16.01
C GLU A 108 -8.91 -0.19 16.72
N ASP A 109 -8.01 0.61 17.33
CA ASP A 109 -8.43 1.74 18.18
C ASP A 109 -7.60 3.03 18.05
N SER A 110 -6.38 3.02 17.48
CA SER A 110 -5.48 4.14 17.76
C SER A 110 -5.82 5.45 17.09
N GLY A 111 -6.48 5.50 15.91
CA GLY A 111 -6.83 6.77 15.22
C GLY A 111 -5.65 7.71 14.93
N ASN A 112 -4.43 7.35 15.37
CA ASN A 112 -3.27 8.22 15.47
C ASN A 112 -2.82 8.70 14.10
N ALA A 113 -2.83 7.81 13.12
CA ALA A 113 -2.49 8.16 11.74
C ALA A 113 -3.42 9.26 11.20
N ALA A 114 -4.73 9.13 11.41
CA ALA A 114 -5.72 10.12 10.98
C ALA A 114 -5.61 11.42 11.78
N ILE A 115 -5.36 11.36 13.09
CA ILE A 115 -5.08 12.54 13.93
C ILE A 115 -3.86 13.30 13.40
N VAL A 116 -2.74 12.60 13.19
CA VAL A 116 -1.50 13.20 12.69
C VAL A 116 -1.68 13.76 11.28
N ALA A 117 -2.34 13.02 10.38
CA ALA A 117 -2.63 13.47 9.03
C ALA A 117 -3.47 14.75 9.02
N LYS A 118 -4.56 14.79 9.80
CA LYS A 118 -5.44 15.96 9.91
C LYS A 118 -4.73 17.21 10.46
N ASN A 119 -3.68 17.00 11.25
CA ASN A 119 -2.85 18.06 11.82
C ASN A 119 -1.58 18.40 11.01
N GLY A 120 -1.57 18.08 9.71
CA GLY A 120 -0.52 18.47 8.78
C GLY A 120 0.72 17.56 8.79
N GLY A 121 0.58 16.34 9.31
CA GLY A 121 1.70 15.43 9.45
C GLY A 121 2.30 14.95 8.13
N ILE A 122 1.46 14.78 7.10
CA ILE A 122 1.90 14.29 5.79
C ILE A 122 2.71 15.36 5.06
N GLU A 123 2.21 16.60 5.09
CA GLU A 123 2.86 17.79 4.56
C GLU A 123 4.24 17.97 5.20
N LEU A 124 4.31 17.87 6.54
CA LEU A 124 5.55 17.98 7.27
C LEU A 124 6.53 16.87 6.92
N VAL A 125 6.10 15.60 6.91
CA VAL A 125 6.99 14.48 6.59
C VAL A 125 7.47 14.55 5.15
N CYS A 126 6.65 15.00 4.20
CA CYS A 126 7.08 15.28 2.82
C CYS A 126 8.15 16.37 2.77
N LEU A 127 7.92 17.49 3.48
CA LEU A 127 8.88 18.59 3.53
C LEU A 127 10.22 18.15 4.14
N ILE A 128 10.19 17.43 5.27
CA ILE A 128 11.39 16.87 5.91
C ILE A 128 12.12 15.94 4.93
N CYS A 129 11.39 15.03 4.29
CA CYS A 129 11.96 14.07 3.35
C CYS A 129 12.70 14.77 2.19
N SER A 130 12.16 15.88 1.68
CA SER A 130 12.79 16.67 0.61
C SER A 130 14.13 17.34 1.01
N LYS A 131 14.36 17.55 2.31
CA LYS A 131 15.58 18.16 2.87
C LYS A 131 16.63 17.14 3.33
N ILE A 132 16.31 15.85 3.34
CA ILE A 132 17.26 14.80 3.75
C ILE A 132 18.27 14.57 2.61
N PRO A 133 19.59 14.60 2.89
CA PRO A 133 20.59 14.25 1.90
C PRO A 133 20.42 12.81 1.40
N THR A 134 20.59 12.58 0.10
CA THR A 134 20.42 11.24 -0.53
C THR A 134 21.31 10.15 0.05
N LYS A 135 22.44 10.53 0.67
CA LYS A 135 23.37 9.61 1.35
C LYS A 135 22.87 9.14 2.72
N SER A 136 21.88 9.81 3.31
CA SER A 136 21.36 9.54 4.65
C SER A 136 20.32 8.41 4.65
N ARG A 137 20.74 7.21 4.21
CA ARG A 137 19.87 6.02 4.01
C ARG A 137 18.90 5.78 5.17
N GLN A 138 19.39 5.70 6.40
CA GLN A 138 18.56 5.35 7.56
C GLN A 138 17.42 6.35 7.77
N CYS A 139 17.72 7.64 7.64
CA CYS A 139 16.74 8.70 7.79
C CYS A 139 15.68 8.66 6.67
N LEU A 140 16.11 8.42 5.42
CA LEU A 140 15.19 8.24 4.28
C LEU A 140 14.24 7.06 4.48
N VAL A 141 14.76 5.92 4.96
CA VAL A 141 13.94 4.73 5.25
C VAL A 141 12.93 5.03 6.37
N SER A 142 13.33 5.73 7.44
CA SER A 142 12.42 6.15 8.51
C SER A 142 11.36 7.13 8.01
N CYS A 143 11.72 8.06 7.12
CA CYS A 143 10.76 8.95 6.45
C CYS A 143 9.72 8.16 5.66
N PHE A 144 10.14 7.20 4.85
CA PHE A 144 9.21 6.37 4.07
C PHE A 144 8.30 5.52 4.95
N LYS A 145 8.80 4.95 6.06
CA LYS A 145 7.97 4.23 7.02
C LYS A 145 6.91 5.14 7.65
N ALA A 146 7.30 6.34 8.10
CA ALA A 146 6.37 7.33 8.63
C ALA A 146 5.32 7.74 7.59
N MET A 147 5.73 8.06 6.35
CA MET A 147 4.80 8.36 5.25
C MET A 147 3.80 7.23 5.04
N ALA A 148 4.27 5.98 4.89
CA ALA A 148 3.40 4.84 4.66
C ALA A 148 2.40 4.63 5.81
N SER A 149 2.80 4.89 7.06
CA SER A 149 1.90 4.77 8.20
C SER A 149 0.82 5.86 8.28
N LEU A 150 1.02 7.00 7.62
CA LEU A 150 0.06 8.12 7.59
C LEU A 150 -0.88 8.07 6.38
N LEU A 151 -0.56 7.26 5.37
CA LEU A 151 -1.35 7.11 4.14
C LEU A 151 -2.43 6.05 4.32
N THR A 152 -3.45 6.37 5.10
CA THR A 152 -4.51 5.44 5.51
C THR A 152 -5.81 5.58 4.73
N ASP A 153 -6.06 6.76 4.16
CA ASP A 153 -7.32 7.11 3.52
C ASP A 153 -7.14 8.07 2.35
N VAL A 154 -8.22 8.31 1.61
CA VAL A 154 -8.21 9.20 0.45
C VAL A 154 -7.71 10.60 0.80
N GLN A 155 -8.14 11.22 1.91
CA GLN A 155 -7.73 12.57 2.26
C GLN A 155 -6.23 12.65 2.53
N SER A 156 -5.67 11.67 3.24
CA SER A 156 -4.22 11.55 3.47
C SER A 156 -3.42 11.48 2.16
N THR A 157 -3.89 10.69 1.19
CA THR A 157 -3.24 10.56 -0.13
C THR A 157 -3.35 11.84 -0.98
N GLU A 158 -4.43 12.62 -0.82
CA GLU A 158 -4.60 13.92 -1.47
C GLU A 158 -3.61 14.96 -0.91
N SER A 159 -3.44 15.02 0.41
CA SER A 159 -2.42 15.84 1.09
C SER A 159 -1.00 15.46 0.64
N PHE A 160 -0.72 14.16 0.54
CA PHE A 160 0.56 13.66 0.01
C PHE A 160 0.81 14.13 -1.42
N ARG A 161 -0.20 14.04 -2.29
CA ARG A 161 -0.09 14.54 -3.67
C ARG A 161 0.16 16.05 -3.71
N ALA A 162 -0.63 16.82 -2.95
CA ALA A 162 -0.52 18.28 -2.90
C ALA A 162 0.86 18.75 -2.38
N SER A 163 1.48 17.95 -1.51
CA SER A 163 2.82 18.20 -0.96
C SER A 163 3.97 17.80 -1.90
N GLY A 164 3.68 17.36 -3.13
CA GLY A 164 4.70 16.87 -4.06
C GLY A 164 5.27 15.49 -3.68
N GLY A 165 4.60 14.76 -2.80
CA GLY A 165 4.99 13.44 -2.33
C GLY A 165 5.39 12.44 -3.42
N PRO A 166 4.60 12.28 -4.51
CA PRO A 166 4.96 11.37 -5.61
C PRO A 166 6.34 11.69 -6.21
N LYS A 167 6.63 12.98 -6.44
CA LYS A 167 7.91 13.42 -7.01
C LYS A 167 9.08 13.15 -6.07
N ILE A 168 8.89 13.40 -4.77
CA ILE A 168 9.91 13.16 -3.73
C ILE A 168 10.23 11.66 -3.66
N VAL A 169 9.21 10.81 -3.55
CA VAL A 169 9.37 9.35 -3.43
C VAL A 169 10.04 8.76 -4.68
N VAL A 170 9.58 9.11 -5.87
CA VAL A 170 10.16 8.60 -7.13
C VAL A 170 11.60 9.09 -7.30
N GLY A 171 11.91 10.34 -6.94
CA GLY A 171 13.27 10.87 -6.98
C GLY A 171 14.23 10.08 -6.08
N ILE A 172 13.85 9.86 -4.82
CA ILE A 172 14.66 9.10 -3.86
C ILE A 172 14.80 7.63 -4.27
N LEU A 173 13.75 7.00 -4.80
CA LEU A 173 13.84 5.63 -5.32
C LEU A 173 14.80 5.53 -6.51
N SER A 174 14.82 6.54 -7.37
CA SER A 174 15.72 6.60 -8.53
C SER A 174 17.18 6.76 -8.09
N ASP A 175 17.44 7.64 -7.12
CA ASP A 175 18.78 7.83 -6.55
C ASP A 175 19.24 6.61 -5.74
N GLY A 176 18.30 5.96 -5.06
CA GLY A 176 18.50 4.79 -4.20
C GLY A 176 18.30 3.43 -4.88
N ILE A 177 18.42 3.34 -6.22
CA ILE A 177 18.02 2.15 -6.98
C ILE A 177 18.76 0.84 -6.63
N ARG A 178 19.88 0.94 -5.91
CA ARG A 178 20.67 -0.21 -5.44
C ARG A 178 20.47 -0.54 -3.96
N ASP A 179 19.71 0.28 -3.24
CA ASP A 179 19.50 0.13 -1.80
C ASP A 179 18.18 -0.57 -1.50
N LEU A 180 18.27 -1.85 -1.11
CA LEU A 180 17.09 -2.68 -0.86
C LEU A 180 16.14 -2.12 0.20
N ASP A 181 16.64 -1.41 1.21
CA ASP A 181 15.76 -0.88 2.27
C ASP A 181 15.03 0.38 1.81
N ILE A 182 15.70 1.24 1.03
CA ILE A 182 15.06 2.39 0.37
C ILE A 182 14.00 1.89 -0.60
N LEU A 183 14.32 0.90 -1.44
CA LEU A 183 13.36 0.32 -2.38
C LEU A 183 12.17 -0.31 -1.66
N LYS A 184 12.41 -1.14 -0.64
CA LYS A 184 11.34 -1.77 0.14
C LYS A 184 10.41 -0.73 0.74
N SER A 185 10.95 0.23 1.47
CA SER A 185 10.15 1.25 2.16
C SER A 185 9.48 2.23 1.18
N GLY A 186 10.16 2.63 0.11
CA GLY A 186 9.59 3.53 -0.90
C GLY A 186 8.48 2.89 -1.71
N PHE A 187 8.59 1.62 -2.12
CA PHE A 187 7.47 0.93 -2.78
C PHE A 187 6.29 0.66 -1.83
N THR A 188 6.53 0.55 -0.52
CA THR A 188 5.43 0.56 0.46
C THR A 188 4.69 1.90 0.43
N VAL A 189 5.38 3.03 0.33
CA VAL A 189 4.75 4.35 0.17
C VAL A 189 4.00 4.43 -1.16
N VAL A 190 4.57 3.94 -2.27
CA VAL A 190 3.89 3.91 -3.57
C VAL A 190 2.58 3.12 -3.49
N ALA A 191 2.61 1.92 -2.89
CA ALA A 191 1.41 1.11 -2.72
C ALA A 191 0.37 1.78 -1.81
N ALA A 192 0.79 2.34 -0.66
CA ALA A 192 -0.12 3.03 0.25
C ALA A 192 -0.75 4.28 -0.40
N ALA A 193 0.05 5.12 -1.06
CA ALA A 193 -0.41 6.35 -1.70
C ALA A 193 -1.35 6.10 -2.88
N ALA A 194 -1.12 5.03 -3.64
CA ALA A 194 -1.93 4.67 -4.80
C ALA A 194 -3.25 3.97 -4.44
N SER A 195 -3.38 3.42 -3.24
CA SER A 195 -4.56 2.64 -2.83
C SER A 195 -5.81 3.53 -2.80
N GLY A 196 -6.83 3.17 -3.58
CA GLY A 196 -8.10 3.89 -3.64
C GLY A 196 -8.02 5.31 -4.21
N ASN A 197 -6.92 5.70 -4.87
CA ASN A 197 -6.75 7.04 -5.43
C ASN A 197 -6.17 7.05 -6.85
N GLU A 198 -7.03 7.18 -7.86
CA GLU A 198 -6.62 7.18 -9.27
C GLU A 198 -5.81 8.41 -9.68
N VAL A 199 -6.01 9.56 -9.01
CA VAL A 199 -5.24 10.78 -9.29
C VAL A 199 -3.78 10.61 -8.85
N VAL A 200 -3.55 9.93 -7.72
CA VAL A 200 -2.19 9.62 -7.27
C VAL A 200 -1.54 8.57 -8.16
N LYS A 201 -2.28 7.53 -8.58
CA LYS A 201 -1.78 6.56 -9.58
C LYS A 201 -1.32 7.26 -10.84
N GLN A 202 -2.14 8.16 -11.38
CA GLN A 202 -1.78 8.94 -12.56
C GLN A 202 -0.50 9.74 -12.34
N SER A 203 -0.39 10.48 -11.22
CA SER A 203 0.81 11.24 -10.89
C SER A 203 2.07 10.37 -10.81
N LEU A 204 1.99 9.17 -10.24
CA LEU A 204 3.10 8.22 -10.17
C LEU A 204 3.47 7.66 -11.56
N MET A 205 2.47 7.36 -12.40
CA MET A 205 2.66 6.88 -13.77
C MET A 205 3.25 7.95 -14.70
N ASP A 206 2.91 9.22 -14.51
CA ASP A 206 3.49 10.35 -15.23
C ASP A 206 4.96 10.57 -14.84
N LEU A 207 5.32 10.24 -13.60
CA LEU A 207 6.69 10.22 -13.08
C LEU A 207 7.49 8.96 -13.45
N ARG A 208 6.96 8.10 -14.33
CA ARG A 208 7.63 6.89 -14.84
C ARG A 208 7.95 5.84 -13.77
N VAL A 209 7.09 5.69 -12.76
CA VAL A 209 7.25 4.61 -11.76
C VAL A 209 7.25 3.22 -12.40
N ASP A 210 6.58 3.04 -13.53
CA ASP A 210 6.56 1.80 -14.33
C ASP A 210 7.97 1.42 -14.83
N GLU A 211 8.74 2.37 -15.34
CA GLU A 211 10.11 2.14 -15.78
C GLU A 211 11.05 1.85 -14.61
N LEU A 212 10.89 2.58 -13.51
CA LEU A 212 11.66 2.36 -12.29
C LEU A 212 11.44 0.95 -11.73
N ILE A 213 10.18 0.48 -11.68
CA ILE A 213 9.84 -0.88 -11.25
C ILE A 213 10.54 -1.92 -12.14
N LEU A 214 10.51 -1.73 -13.47
CA LEU A 214 11.19 -2.64 -14.39
C LEU A 214 12.71 -2.64 -14.20
N GLN A 215 13.33 -1.47 -14.03
CA GLN A 215 14.76 -1.35 -13.75
C GLN A 215 15.13 -2.07 -12.45
N VAL A 216 14.31 -1.92 -11.41
CA VAL A 216 14.52 -2.59 -10.13
C VAL A 216 14.42 -4.10 -10.29
N LEU A 217 13.39 -4.64 -10.97
CA LEU A 217 13.23 -6.08 -11.20
C LEU A 217 14.36 -6.68 -12.04
N SER A 218 14.75 -6.01 -13.13
CA SER A 218 15.82 -6.49 -14.03
C SER A 218 17.23 -6.35 -13.43
N GLY A 219 17.42 -5.44 -12.48
CA GLY A 219 18.69 -5.22 -11.80
C GLY A 219 18.89 -6.08 -10.53
N GLN A 220 17.87 -6.82 -10.06
CA GLN A 220 17.99 -7.60 -8.83
C GLN A 220 18.92 -8.80 -9.02
N THR A 221 20.01 -8.82 -8.25
CA THR A 221 20.89 -10.01 -8.12
C THR A 221 20.72 -10.72 -6.77
N GLN A 222 20.12 -10.07 -5.76
CA GLN A 222 19.97 -10.59 -4.40
C GLN A 222 18.72 -10.00 -3.71
N GLY A 223 17.77 -10.87 -3.34
CA GLY A 223 16.65 -10.52 -2.44
C GLY A 223 15.38 -10.06 -3.16
N SER A 224 14.24 -10.60 -2.74
CA SER A 224 12.93 -10.15 -3.23
C SER A 224 12.43 -8.90 -2.48
N ILE A 225 11.77 -8.01 -3.21
CA ILE A 225 11.12 -6.80 -2.68
C ILE A 225 9.61 -7.00 -2.79
N GLN A 226 8.98 -7.51 -1.72
CA GLN A 226 7.54 -7.80 -1.73
C GLN A 226 6.69 -6.57 -2.04
N SER A 227 7.06 -5.42 -1.46
CA SER A 227 6.34 -4.15 -1.63
C SER A 227 6.34 -3.66 -3.08
N LEU A 228 7.30 -4.06 -3.90
CA LEU A 228 7.31 -3.73 -5.33
C LEU A 228 6.17 -4.47 -6.06
N TYR A 229 5.94 -5.74 -5.76
CA TYR A 229 4.81 -6.48 -6.34
C TYR A 229 3.47 -5.94 -5.86
N ASP A 230 3.38 -5.51 -4.60
CA ASP A 230 2.19 -4.83 -4.08
C ASP A 230 1.96 -3.48 -4.77
N ALA A 231 3.01 -2.71 -5.04
CA ALA A 231 2.90 -1.47 -5.82
C ALA A 231 2.36 -1.74 -7.24
N ILE A 232 2.87 -2.75 -7.96
CA ILE A 232 2.32 -3.14 -9.27
C ILE A 232 0.84 -3.50 -9.15
N ARG A 233 0.49 -4.36 -8.19
CA ARG A 233 -0.89 -4.80 -7.97
C ARG A 233 -1.83 -3.61 -7.74
N VAL A 234 -1.47 -2.69 -6.84
CA VAL A 234 -2.30 -1.53 -6.50
C VAL A 234 -2.41 -0.55 -7.67
N LEU A 235 -1.30 -0.24 -8.36
CA LEU A 235 -1.30 0.63 -9.54
C LEU A 235 -2.19 0.09 -10.67
N LEU A 236 -2.42 -1.22 -10.72
CA LEU A 236 -3.21 -1.91 -11.74
C LEU A 236 -4.58 -2.38 -11.26
N THR A 237 -5.00 -2.03 -10.05
CA THR A 237 -6.33 -2.35 -9.51
C THR A 237 -7.24 -1.13 -9.62
N SER A 238 -8.44 -1.27 -10.16
CA SER A 238 -9.45 -0.20 -10.12
C SER A 238 -10.19 -0.23 -8.78
N ASP A 239 -9.71 0.51 -7.79
CA ASP A 239 -10.21 0.54 -6.41
C ASP A 239 -10.68 1.94 -5.93
N ASP A 240 -10.71 2.94 -6.82
CA ASP A 240 -11.27 4.26 -6.52
C ASP A 240 -12.72 4.37 -6.98
N ASN A 241 -13.66 4.26 -6.04
CA ASN A 241 -15.09 4.32 -6.33
C ASN A 241 -15.60 5.74 -6.66
N ARG A 242 -14.74 6.77 -6.59
CA ARG A 242 -15.12 8.16 -6.88
C ARG A 242 -15.05 8.48 -8.37
N VAL A 243 -14.31 7.68 -9.15
CA VAL A 243 -14.17 7.89 -10.60
C VAL A 243 -15.05 6.92 -11.37
N VAL A 244 -15.59 7.38 -12.51
CA VAL A 244 -16.45 6.56 -13.38
C VAL A 244 -15.64 5.63 -14.27
N ALA A 245 -14.41 6.02 -14.62
CA ALA A 245 -13.48 5.25 -15.44
C ALA A 245 -12.06 5.34 -14.87
N SER A 246 -11.41 4.19 -14.76
CA SER A 246 -10.02 4.06 -14.30
C SER A 246 -9.10 3.73 -15.49
N GLU A 247 -7.90 4.31 -15.48
CA GLU A 247 -6.88 4.11 -16.51
C GLU A 247 -5.99 2.88 -16.24
N VAL A 248 -6.30 2.07 -15.22
CA VAL A 248 -5.50 0.88 -14.84
C VAL A 248 -5.28 -0.10 -15.98
N TYR A 249 -6.22 -0.21 -16.91
CA TYR A 249 -6.07 -1.02 -18.12
C TYR A 249 -5.02 -0.44 -19.08
N GLY A 250 -5.00 0.89 -19.22
CA GLY A 250 -3.96 1.62 -19.96
C GLY A 250 -2.59 1.49 -19.29
N TYR A 251 -2.54 1.55 -17.96
CA TYR A 251 -1.31 1.33 -17.20
C TYR A 251 -0.78 -0.09 -17.40
N ALA A 252 -1.63 -1.13 -17.30
CA ALA A 252 -1.22 -2.51 -17.53
C ALA A 252 -0.62 -2.72 -18.93
N ARG A 253 -1.21 -2.08 -19.97
CA ARG A 253 -0.64 -2.08 -21.33
C ARG A 253 0.70 -1.35 -21.41
N ARG A 254 0.88 -0.23 -20.70
CA ARG A 254 2.18 0.47 -20.61
C ARG A 254 3.24 -0.43 -19.97
N PHE A 255 2.91 -1.05 -18.84
CA PHE A 255 3.74 -2.02 -18.13
C PHE A 255 4.16 -3.19 -19.05
N ALA A 256 3.21 -3.77 -19.78
CA ALA A 256 3.51 -4.83 -20.72
C ALA A 256 4.40 -4.36 -21.88
N LYS A 257 4.16 -3.16 -22.42
CA LYS A 257 4.94 -2.57 -23.52
C LYS A 257 6.41 -2.36 -23.16
N ILE A 258 6.70 -2.00 -21.91
CA ILE A 258 8.09 -1.85 -21.43
C ILE A 258 8.75 -3.20 -21.10
N GLY A 259 8.02 -4.31 -21.14
CA GLY A 259 8.57 -5.66 -20.95
C GLY A 259 8.47 -6.20 -19.53
N ILE A 260 7.58 -5.66 -18.67
CA ILE A 260 7.44 -6.14 -17.28
C ILE A 260 7.05 -7.62 -17.19
N ALA A 261 6.30 -8.14 -18.17
CA ALA A 261 5.80 -9.50 -18.17
C ALA A 261 6.95 -10.52 -18.05
N LYS A 262 8.02 -10.32 -18.82
CA LYS A 262 9.21 -11.17 -18.78
C LYS A 262 9.92 -11.10 -17.42
N ALA A 263 10.14 -9.90 -16.89
CA ALA A 263 10.79 -9.70 -15.59
C ALA A 263 10.00 -10.32 -14.42
N LEU A 264 8.67 -10.26 -14.48
CA LEU A 264 7.80 -10.91 -13.50
C LEU A 264 7.84 -12.44 -13.63
N VAL A 265 7.87 -12.99 -14.85
CA VAL A 265 8.05 -14.44 -15.07
C VAL A 265 9.42 -14.91 -14.56
N GLU A 266 10.49 -14.15 -14.79
CA GLU A 266 11.83 -14.40 -14.21
C GLU A 266 11.76 -14.49 -12.68
N SER A 267 10.97 -13.62 -12.04
CA SER A 267 10.76 -13.64 -10.59
C SER A 267 10.05 -14.89 -10.07
N LEU A 268 9.29 -15.61 -10.92
CA LEU A 268 8.63 -16.86 -10.57
C LEU A 268 9.57 -18.07 -10.63
N HIS A 269 10.73 -17.99 -11.30
CA HIS A 269 11.61 -19.14 -11.52
C HIS A 269 12.20 -19.72 -10.22
N GLY A 270 12.24 -18.93 -9.14
CA GLY A 270 12.59 -19.43 -7.80
C GLY A 270 11.58 -20.46 -7.24
N GLY A 271 10.42 -20.62 -7.89
CA GLY A 271 9.41 -21.63 -7.58
C GLY A 271 8.85 -21.47 -6.17
N ILE A 272 8.37 -22.58 -5.60
CA ILE A 272 7.75 -22.60 -4.26
C ILE A 272 8.71 -22.22 -3.12
N SER A 273 10.02 -22.34 -3.35
CA SER A 273 11.05 -21.90 -2.40
C SER A 273 11.21 -20.38 -2.35
N SER A 274 10.70 -19.65 -3.35
CA SER A 274 10.73 -18.20 -3.37
C SER A 274 9.66 -17.63 -2.43
N PRO A 275 10.02 -16.84 -1.41
CA PRO A 275 9.04 -16.18 -0.52
C PRO A 275 8.14 -15.18 -1.28
N SER A 276 8.52 -14.82 -2.50
CA SER A 276 7.82 -13.84 -3.33
C SER A 276 6.94 -14.42 -4.42
N LEU A 277 6.88 -15.75 -4.55
CA LEU A 277 6.10 -16.42 -5.59
C LEU A 277 4.66 -15.92 -5.63
N VAL A 278 4.01 -15.82 -4.47
CA VAL A 278 2.62 -15.35 -4.34
C VAL A 278 2.50 -13.88 -4.76
N SER A 279 3.34 -13.01 -4.18
CA SER A 279 3.59 -11.61 -4.58
C SER A 279 3.63 -11.41 -6.09
N ALA A 280 4.62 -12.03 -6.71
CA ALA A 280 4.91 -11.94 -8.13
C ALA A 280 3.77 -12.50 -8.99
N SER A 281 3.13 -13.60 -8.58
CA SER A 281 2.01 -14.19 -9.31
C SER A 281 0.79 -13.27 -9.33
N ILE A 282 0.49 -12.60 -8.22
CA ILE A 282 -0.64 -11.64 -8.16
C ILE A 282 -0.32 -10.41 -9.00
N ALA A 283 0.90 -9.88 -8.93
CA ALA A 283 1.34 -8.77 -9.78
C ALA A 283 1.26 -9.13 -11.27
N LEU A 284 1.71 -10.33 -11.65
CA LEU A 284 1.63 -10.82 -13.02
C LEU A 284 0.18 -10.99 -13.50
N LYS A 285 -0.72 -11.45 -12.62
CA LYS A 285 -2.16 -11.51 -12.90
C LYS A 285 -2.73 -10.14 -13.19
N ALA A 286 -2.31 -9.11 -12.46
CA ALA A 286 -2.76 -7.73 -12.65
C ALA A 286 -2.28 -7.13 -13.99
N VAL A 287 -1.12 -7.57 -14.50
CA VAL A 287 -0.60 -7.15 -15.82
C VAL A 287 -1.33 -7.87 -16.97
N ALA A 288 -1.78 -9.11 -16.77
CA ALA A 288 -2.40 -9.97 -17.78
C ALA A 288 -3.83 -9.53 -18.19
N VAL A 289 -3.98 -8.33 -18.75
CA VAL A 289 -5.31 -7.72 -19.01
C VAL A 289 -5.89 -8.00 -20.40
N ASN A 290 -5.11 -8.55 -21.34
CA ASN A 290 -5.60 -8.89 -22.69
C ASN A 290 -4.89 -10.11 -23.27
N ASP A 291 -5.39 -10.61 -24.41
CA ASP A 291 -4.89 -11.80 -25.10
C ASP A 291 -3.39 -11.69 -25.48
N GLU A 292 -2.97 -10.55 -26.01
CA GLU A 292 -1.57 -10.31 -26.42
C GLU A 292 -0.60 -10.39 -25.23
N ILE A 293 -0.97 -9.80 -24.09
CA ILE A 293 -0.14 -9.82 -22.88
C ILE A 293 -0.12 -11.23 -22.29
N CYS A 294 -1.27 -11.92 -22.26
CA CYS A 294 -1.34 -13.32 -21.84
C CYS A 294 -0.40 -14.21 -22.69
N LYS A 295 -0.38 -14.02 -24.01
CA LYS A 295 0.56 -14.72 -24.92
C LYS A 295 2.01 -14.41 -24.58
N SER A 296 2.36 -13.13 -24.40
CA SER A 296 3.73 -12.73 -24.04
C SER A 296 4.21 -13.37 -22.73
N ILE A 297 3.31 -13.57 -21.75
CA ILE A 297 3.64 -14.26 -20.49
C ILE A 297 3.90 -15.75 -20.75
N ALA A 298 3.11 -16.40 -21.60
CA ALA A 298 3.32 -17.79 -21.98
C ALA A 298 4.62 -17.98 -22.77
N ASP A 299 4.91 -17.10 -23.73
CA ASP A 299 6.14 -17.10 -24.53
C ASP A 299 7.39 -16.91 -23.67
N ALA A 300 7.27 -16.18 -22.55
CA ALA A 300 8.34 -16.04 -21.55
C ALA A 300 8.53 -17.29 -20.65
N GLY A 301 7.76 -18.37 -20.85
CA GLY A 301 7.82 -19.60 -20.05
C GLY A 301 6.95 -19.57 -18.79
N GLY A 302 6.06 -18.59 -18.65
CA GLY A 302 5.23 -18.43 -17.45
C GLY A 302 4.35 -19.65 -17.15
N ILE A 303 3.80 -20.30 -18.20
CA ILE A 303 2.97 -21.50 -18.04
C ILE A 303 3.78 -22.67 -17.45
N ASP A 304 5.02 -22.89 -17.90
CA ASP A 304 5.87 -23.98 -17.41
C ASP A 304 6.16 -23.84 -15.92
N VAL A 305 6.53 -22.62 -15.51
CA VAL A 305 6.83 -22.29 -14.12
C VAL A 305 5.60 -22.48 -13.25
N LEU A 306 4.42 -22.00 -13.69
CA LEU A 306 3.19 -22.13 -12.92
C LEU A 306 2.74 -23.59 -12.78
N LEU A 307 2.82 -24.39 -13.84
CA LEU A 307 2.47 -25.81 -13.77
C LEU A 307 3.42 -26.59 -12.86
N LYS A 308 4.69 -26.22 -12.81
CA LYS A 308 5.63 -26.76 -11.82
C LYS A 308 5.24 -26.36 -10.40
N CYS A 309 4.95 -25.07 -10.16
CA CYS A 309 4.51 -24.59 -8.86
C CYS A 309 3.20 -25.24 -8.40
N VAL A 310 2.29 -25.55 -9.31
CA VAL A 310 1.06 -26.30 -9.02
C VAL A 310 1.38 -27.68 -8.47
N ASP A 311 2.23 -28.45 -9.14
CA ASP A 311 2.63 -29.78 -8.66
C ASP A 311 3.33 -29.70 -7.29
N ASP A 312 4.34 -28.84 -7.18
CA ASP A 312 5.11 -28.62 -5.94
C ASP A 312 4.19 -28.21 -4.77
N SER A 313 3.21 -27.33 -5.03
CA SER A 313 2.24 -26.89 -4.03
C SER A 313 1.29 -27.99 -3.57
N GLY A 314 0.92 -28.91 -4.48
CA GLY A 314 0.16 -30.10 -4.13
C GLY A 314 0.97 -31.06 -3.26
N GLU A 315 2.26 -31.24 -3.55
CA GLU A 315 3.13 -32.13 -2.77
C GLU A 315 3.38 -31.58 -1.36
N GLN A 316 3.60 -30.28 -1.26
CA GLN A 316 3.84 -29.58 0.01
C GLN A 316 2.54 -29.19 0.75
N ARG A 317 1.36 -29.50 0.17
CA ARG A 317 0.04 -29.07 0.67
C ARG A 317 -0.06 -27.57 0.96
N ASN A 318 0.62 -26.75 0.14
CA ASN A 318 0.60 -25.29 0.27
C ASN A 318 -0.60 -24.68 -0.48
N LYS A 319 -1.73 -24.56 0.22
CA LYS A 319 -2.99 -24.02 -0.34
C LYS A 319 -2.85 -22.60 -0.92
N THR A 320 -2.03 -21.75 -0.31
CA THR A 320 -1.88 -20.35 -0.75
C THR A 320 -1.21 -20.28 -2.12
N VAL A 321 -0.15 -21.06 -2.32
CA VAL A 321 0.54 -21.16 -3.60
C VAL A 321 -0.35 -21.83 -4.64
N ALA A 322 -0.98 -22.96 -4.29
CA ALA A 322 -1.90 -23.68 -5.17
C ALA A 322 -2.99 -22.75 -5.72
N ARG A 323 -3.71 -22.06 -4.83
CA ARG A 323 -4.77 -21.11 -5.18
C ARG A 323 -4.25 -20.00 -6.09
N THR A 324 -3.12 -19.39 -5.74
CA THR A 324 -2.57 -18.25 -6.49
C THR A 324 -2.11 -18.66 -7.89
N CYS A 325 -1.44 -19.81 -8.01
CA CYS A 325 -0.98 -20.33 -9.30
C CYS A 325 -2.15 -20.73 -10.20
N CYS A 326 -3.19 -21.40 -9.67
CA CYS A 326 -4.42 -21.70 -10.43
C CYS A 326 -5.10 -20.41 -10.90
N SER A 327 -5.23 -19.42 -10.02
CA SER A 327 -5.87 -18.14 -10.33
C SER A 327 -5.16 -17.37 -11.45
N LEU A 328 -3.84 -17.47 -11.52
CA LEU A 328 -3.06 -16.90 -12.61
C LEU A 328 -3.18 -17.75 -13.89
N LEU A 329 -3.13 -19.08 -13.79
CA LEU A 329 -3.35 -19.98 -14.94
C LEU A 329 -4.71 -19.75 -15.60
N SER A 330 -5.78 -19.64 -14.81
CA SER A 330 -7.14 -19.32 -15.29
C SER A 330 -7.15 -17.98 -16.03
N LYS A 331 -6.48 -16.95 -15.49
CA LYS A 331 -6.35 -15.66 -16.18
C LYS A 331 -5.59 -15.78 -17.51
N LEU A 332 -4.51 -16.55 -17.55
CA LEU A 332 -3.73 -16.78 -18.77
C LEU A 332 -4.49 -17.61 -19.79
N ALA A 333 -5.36 -18.53 -19.33
CA ALA A 333 -6.29 -19.29 -20.17
C ALA A 333 -7.39 -18.41 -20.79
N GLY A 334 -7.45 -17.11 -20.50
CA GLY A 334 -8.25 -16.16 -21.30
C GLY A 334 -7.80 -16.07 -22.77
N SER A 335 -6.59 -16.53 -23.08
CA SER A 335 -6.01 -16.61 -24.42
C SER A 335 -6.16 -18.02 -25.01
N ASP A 336 -6.70 -18.15 -26.21
CA ASP A 336 -6.91 -19.47 -26.84
C ASP A 336 -5.60 -20.22 -27.11
N SER A 337 -4.52 -19.52 -27.50
CA SER A 337 -3.20 -20.14 -27.65
C SER A 337 -2.64 -20.63 -26.32
N ASN A 338 -2.91 -19.89 -25.24
CA ASN A 338 -2.49 -20.31 -23.91
C ASN A 338 -3.28 -21.52 -23.42
N LYS A 339 -4.58 -21.64 -23.74
CA LYS A 339 -5.36 -22.85 -23.45
C LYS A 339 -4.71 -24.07 -24.11
N SER A 340 -4.38 -23.97 -25.39
CA SER A 340 -3.67 -25.03 -26.11
C SER A 340 -2.34 -25.37 -25.44
N ALA A 341 -1.53 -24.36 -25.10
CA ALA A 341 -0.25 -24.57 -24.42
C ALA A 341 -0.39 -25.21 -23.04
N ILE A 342 -1.42 -24.86 -22.25
CA ILE A 342 -1.70 -25.48 -20.95
C ILE A 342 -2.05 -26.96 -21.14
N VAL A 343 -2.90 -27.29 -22.12
CA VAL A 343 -3.30 -28.68 -22.40
C VAL A 343 -2.12 -29.50 -22.89
N GLU A 344 -1.35 -28.99 -23.86
CA GLU A 344 -0.16 -29.66 -24.41
C GLU A 344 0.90 -29.97 -23.36
N LYS A 345 1.02 -29.13 -22.33
CA LYS A 345 1.94 -29.30 -21.21
C LYS A 345 1.39 -30.18 -20.08
N GLY A 346 0.28 -30.87 -20.31
CA GLY A 346 -0.36 -31.75 -19.32
C GLY A 346 -0.98 -31.00 -18.14
N GLY A 347 -1.34 -29.73 -18.33
CA GLY A 347 -1.91 -28.88 -17.28
C GLY A 347 -3.20 -29.45 -16.68
N MET A 348 -4.06 -30.06 -17.50
CA MET A 348 -5.31 -30.68 -17.04
C MET A 348 -5.04 -31.81 -16.04
N ASP A 349 -4.07 -32.69 -16.31
CA ASP A 349 -3.72 -33.79 -15.41
C ASP A 349 -3.17 -33.28 -14.08
N LYS A 350 -2.35 -32.21 -14.11
CA LYS A 350 -1.79 -31.57 -12.91
C LYS A 350 -2.90 -30.93 -12.07
N LEU A 351 -3.85 -30.24 -12.70
CA LEU A 351 -5.00 -29.63 -12.02
C LEU A 351 -5.93 -30.68 -11.40
N ILE A 352 -6.19 -31.80 -12.10
CA ILE A 352 -6.97 -32.92 -11.56
C ILE A 352 -6.26 -33.51 -10.33
N LYS A 353 -4.94 -33.77 -10.41
CA LYS A 353 -4.15 -34.25 -9.27
C LYS A 353 -4.17 -33.27 -8.10
N LEU A 354 -4.06 -31.97 -8.37
CA LEU A 354 -4.15 -30.92 -7.36
C LEU A 354 -5.52 -30.94 -6.68
N SER A 355 -6.61 -31.02 -7.45
CA SER A 355 -7.98 -31.07 -6.93
C SER A 355 -8.22 -32.27 -6.01
N ALA A 356 -7.65 -33.44 -6.34
CA ALA A 356 -7.73 -34.63 -5.50
C ALA A 356 -6.95 -34.47 -4.18
N ARG A 357 -5.83 -33.73 -4.19
CA ARG A 357 -5.02 -33.45 -2.99
C ARG A 357 -5.66 -32.40 -2.08
N PHE A 358 -6.47 -31.49 -2.64
CA PHE A 358 -7.19 -30.43 -1.93
C PHE A 358 -8.72 -30.63 -1.98
N SER A 359 -9.19 -31.87 -1.93
CA SER A 359 -10.62 -32.20 -2.01
C SER A 359 -11.49 -31.49 -0.95
N ASP A 360 -10.87 -31.14 0.17
CA ASP A 360 -11.52 -30.55 1.33
C ASP A 360 -11.30 -29.04 1.44
N ASP A 361 -10.64 -28.41 0.46
CA ASP A 361 -10.40 -26.96 0.42
C ASP A 361 -11.18 -26.30 -0.74
N PRO A 362 -12.39 -25.75 -0.46
CA PRO A 362 -13.22 -25.13 -1.48
C PRO A 362 -12.53 -23.97 -2.22
N SER A 363 -11.60 -23.27 -1.56
CA SER A 363 -10.95 -22.10 -2.14
C SER A 363 -9.97 -22.46 -3.25
N VAL A 364 -9.30 -23.62 -3.15
CA VAL A 364 -8.44 -24.14 -4.22
C VAL A 364 -9.29 -24.77 -5.32
N LEU A 365 -10.36 -25.50 -4.95
CA LEU A 365 -11.23 -26.15 -5.93
C LEU A 365 -12.00 -25.17 -6.81
N GLN A 366 -12.36 -24.00 -6.29
CA GLN A 366 -12.99 -22.95 -7.08
C GLN A 366 -12.06 -22.47 -8.20
N GLU A 367 -10.82 -22.10 -7.87
CA GLU A 367 -9.83 -21.61 -8.86
C GLU A 367 -9.37 -22.68 -9.85
N VAL A 368 -9.53 -23.98 -9.54
CA VAL A 368 -9.24 -25.08 -10.47
C VAL A 368 -10.37 -25.29 -11.49
N ARG A 369 -11.60 -24.89 -11.13
CA ARG A 369 -12.78 -25.04 -11.99
C ARG A 369 -12.97 -23.87 -12.95
N ASP A 370 -12.55 -22.68 -12.54
CA ASP A 370 -12.59 -21.43 -13.30
C ASP A 370 -11.51 -21.39 -14.39
#